data_AF-A0A3M4K1H2-F1
#
_entry.id   AF-A0A3M4K1H2-F1
#
_cell.length_a   1.000
_cell.length_b   1.000
_cell.length_c   1.000
_cell.angle_alpha   90.00
_cell.angle_beta   90.00
_cell.angle_gamma   90.00
#
_symmetry.space_group_name_H-M   'P 1'
#
loop_
_entity.id
_entity.type
_entity.pdbx_description
1 polymer ?
#
loop_
_entity_poly.entity_id
_entity_poly.type
_entity_poly.pdbx_seq_one_letter_code
_entity_poly.pdbx_strand_id
1 'polypeptide(L)'
;MRALNNNQRQGIMNHQTEFEIHYEFNGELRCFLHRTMQLCQREALHCATLHAGVGTMSGNMSTGPIRIATLHAERCGVTQVHWKRAILLEA
;
A
#
# COMPACT_ATOMS: atom_id res chain seq x y z
N MET A 1 42.87 5.95 29.05
CA MET A 1 41.58 6.63 28.86
C MET A 1 40.80 5.89 27.78
N ARG A 2 39.69 5.23 28.11
CA ARG A 2 38.82 4.52 27.15
C ARG A 2 37.89 5.54 26.51
N ALA A 3 38.05 5.82 25.22
CA ALA A 3 37.06 6.58 24.46
C ALA A 3 35.84 5.69 24.23
N LEU A 4 34.69 6.18 24.67
CA LEU A 4 33.41 5.49 24.64
C LEU A 4 32.90 5.38 23.20
N ASN A 5 32.42 4.17 22.90
CA ASN A 5 31.73 3.76 21.69
C ASN A 5 30.42 4.55 21.54
N ASN A 6 30.40 5.61 20.73
CA ASN A 6 29.18 6.35 20.40
C ASN A 6 28.37 5.60 19.34
N ASN A 7 27.76 4.51 19.80
CA ASN A 7 26.69 3.83 19.10
C ASN A 7 25.37 4.50 19.52
N GLN A 8 25.02 5.62 18.90
CA GLN A 8 23.73 6.25 19.12
C GLN A 8 23.04 6.57 17.80
N ARG A 9 22.43 5.51 17.28
CA ARG A 9 21.08 5.50 16.70
C ARG A 9 20.85 6.63 15.70
N GLN A 10 21.14 6.33 14.44
CA GLN A 10 20.30 6.85 13.36
C GLN A 10 18.86 6.58 13.76
N GLY A 11 18.14 7.59 14.22
CA GLY A 11 16.70 7.59 14.16
C GLY A 11 16.38 7.47 12.68
N ILE A 12 16.12 6.25 12.23
CA ILE A 12 15.58 6.01 10.90
C ILE A 12 14.31 6.85 10.90
N MET A 13 14.34 7.99 10.24
CA MET A 13 13.15 8.77 9.95
C MET A 13 12.33 7.92 9.00
N ASN A 14 11.61 6.95 9.57
CA ASN A 14 10.59 6.21 8.88
C ASN A 14 9.47 7.23 8.64
N HIS A 15 9.62 8.06 7.61
CA HIS A 15 8.54 8.86 7.03
C HIS A 15 7.46 7.95 6.38
N GLN A 16 7.35 6.70 6.84
CA GLN A 16 6.34 5.76 6.42
C GLN A 16 5.03 6.21 7.05
N THR A 17 4.14 6.70 6.21
CA THR A 17 2.78 7.03 6.60
C THR A 17 1.96 5.74 6.53
N GLU A 18 1.10 5.51 7.51
CA GLU A 18 0.10 4.45 7.43
C GLU A 18 -1.05 4.91 6.54
N PHE A 19 -1.40 4.09 5.57
CA PHE A 19 -2.56 4.27 4.72
C PHE A 19 -3.51 3.10 4.93
N GLU A 20 -4.78 3.41 5.18
CA GLU A 20 -5.85 2.42 5.19
C GLU A 20 -6.37 2.29 3.76
N ILE A 21 -6.12 1.14 3.14
CA ILE A 21 -6.57 0.81 1.80
C ILE A 21 -7.88 0.05 1.93
N HIS A 22 -8.90 0.51 1.23
CA HIS A 22 -10.21 -0.11 1.15
C HIS A 22 -10.47 -0.54 -0.29
N TYR A 23 -11.11 -1.68 -0.44
CA TYR A 23 -11.54 -2.19 -1.73
C TYR A 23 -12.70 -3.17 -1.53
N GLU A 24 -13.41 -3.47 -2.59
CA GLU A 24 -14.40 -4.54 -2.61
C GLU A 24 -13.82 -5.74 -3.36
N PHE A 25 -14.01 -6.94 -2.83
CA PHE A 25 -13.63 -8.18 -3.47
C PHE A 25 -14.84 -9.09 -3.61
N ASN A 26 -15.29 -9.33 -4.84
CA ASN A 26 -16.49 -10.14 -5.13
C ASN A 26 -17.72 -9.71 -4.32
N GLY A 27 -17.90 -8.40 -4.10
CA GLY A 27 -19.00 -7.85 -3.29
C GLY A 27 -18.73 -7.76 -1.79
N GLU A 28 -17.58 -8.24 -1.30
CA GLU A 28 -17.18 -8.13 0.10
C GLU A 28 -16.23 -6.94 0.31
N LEU A 29 -16.64 -6.00 1.17
CA LEU A 29 -15.78 -4.88 1.56
C LEU A 29 -14.61 -5.37 2.40
N ARG A 30 -13.39 -5.09 1.96
CA ARG A 30 -12.14 -5.43 2.62
C ARG A 30 -11.31 -4.17 2.83
N CYS A 31 -10.59 -4.13 3.94
CA CYS A 31 -9.61 -3.09 4.18
C CYS A 31 -8.39 -3.63 4.92
N PHE A 32 -7.26 -2.93 4.76
CA PHE A 32 -6.02 -3.23 5.47
C PHE A 32 -5.15 -1.98 5.58
N LEU A 33 -4.25 -2.01 6.56
CA LEU A 33 -3.26 -0.95 6.74
C LEU A 33 -1.99 -1.29 5.95
N HIS A 34 -1.48 -0.30 5.23
CA HIS A 34 -0.24 -0.39 4.47
C HIS A 34 0.68 0.79 4.80
N ARG A 35 1.93 0.49 5.13
CA ARG A 35 2.95 1.48 5.49
C ARG A 35 3.80 1.82 4.28
N THR A 36 3.68 3.05 3.79
CA THR A 36 4.49 3.55 2.67
C THR A 36 4.75 5.05 2.81
N MET A 37 5.76 5.57 2.12
CA MET A 37 5.99 7.03 2.09
C MET A 37 4.92 7.74 1.27
N GLN A 38 4.47 7.13 0.16
CA GLN A 38 3.43 7.66 -0.71
C GLN A 38 2.61 6.51 -1.26
N LEU A 39 1.29 6.69 -1.31
CA LEU A 39 0.38 5.74 -1.95
C LEU A 39 -0.32 6.42 -3.12
N CYS A 40 -0.09 5.88 -4.32
CA CYS A 40 -0.75 6.26 -5.56
C CYS A 40 -1.81 5.21 -5.92
N GLN A 41 -2.74 5.54 -6.82
CA GLN A 41 -3.80 4.61 -7.25
C GLN A 41 -3.27 3.27 -7.74
N ARG A 42 -2.14 3.26 -8.47
CA ARG A 42 -1.49 2.03 -8.93
C ARG A 42 -1.03 1.16 -7.77
N GLU A 43 -0.34 1.76 -6.80
CA GLU A 43 0.15 1.04 -5.62
C GLU A 43 -1.04 0.49 -4.82
N ALA A 44 -2.08 1.31 -4.62
CA ALA A 44 -3.28 0.88 -3.93
C ALA A 44 -3.96 -0.32 -4.63
N LEU A 45 -4.10 -0.28 -5.97
CA LEU A 45 -4.62 -1.38 -6.76
C LEU A 45 -3.74 -2.63 -6.67
N HIS A 46 -2.42 -2.46 -6.76
CA HIS A 46 -1.47 -3.57 -6.64
C HIS A 46 -1.57 -4.23 -5.27
N CYS A 47 -1.54 -3.44 -4.20
CA CYS A 47 -1.69 -3.92 -2.83
C CYS A 47 -3.06 -4.58 -2.59
N ALA A 48 -4.16 -4.03 -3.13
CA ALA A 48 -5.48 -4.62 -3.03
C ALA A 48 -5.57 -5.98 -3.76
N THR A 49 -5.00 -6.06 -4.97
CA THR A 49 -4.96 -7.29 -5.78
C THR A 49 -4.13 -8.37 -5.09
N LEU A 50 -2.99 -7.99 -4.49
CA LEU A 50 -2.17 -8.87 -3.65
C LEU A 50 -2.93 -9.36 -2.41
N HIS A 51 -3.59 -8.45 -1.69
CA HIS A 51 -4.33 -8.77 -0.48
C HIS A 51 -5.55 -9.65 -0.75
N ALA A 52 -6.19 -9.50 -1.91
CA ALA A 52 -7.29 -10.34 -2.37
C ALA A 52 -6.84 -11.77 -2.77
N GLY A 53 -5.52 -12.00 -2.92
CA GLY A 53 -4.97 -13.31 -3.28
C GLY A 53 -5.12 -13.66 -4.76
N VAL A 54 -5.46 -12.68 -5.61
CA VAL A 54 -5.74 -12.89 -7.05
C VAL A 54 -4.54 -12.68 -7.98
N GLY A 55 -3.36 -12.45 -7.40
CA GLY A 55 -2.07 -12.47 -8.10
C GLY A 55 -1.40 -11.10 -8.25
N THR A 56 -0.08 -11.09 -8.42
CA THR A 56 0.70 -9.87 -8.64
C THR A 56 0.45 -9.29 -10.02
N MET A 57 0.20 -7.97 -10.11
CA MET A 57 0.32 -7.27 -11.40
C MET A 57 1.75 -7.47 -11.93
N SER A 58 1.90 -8.16 -13.07
CA SER A 58 3.20 -8.39 -13.71
C SER A 58 3.90 -7.06 -14.00
N GLY A 59 5.24 -7.01 -13.92
CA GLY A 59 6.03 -5.77 -14.00
C GLY A 59 5.76 -4.89 -15.23
N ASN A 60 5.24 -5.47 -16.32
CA ASN A 60 4.83 -4.74 -17.53
C ASN A 60 3.53 -3.92 -17.32
N MET A 61 2.68 -4.33 -16.38
CA MET A 61 1.47 -3.61 -15.97
C MET A 61 1.81 -2.41 -15.07
N SER A 62 2.94 -2.45 -14.36
CA SER A 62 3.40 -1.40 -13.46
C SER A 62 3.82 -0.12 -14.19
N THR A 63 4.22 -0.21 -15.46
CA THR A 63 4.63 0.94 -16.29
C THR A 63 3.58 1.34 -17.34
N GLY A 64 2.57 0.50 -17.60
CA GLY A 64 1.49 0.77 -18.57
C GLY A 64 0.43 1.77 -18.06
N PRO A 65 -0.57 2.14 -18.87
CA PRO A 65 -1.62 3.07 -18.44
C PRO A 65 -2.39 2.57 -17.21
N ILE A 66 -2.69 3.47 -16.26
CA ILE A 66 -3.38 3.13 -15.01
C ILE A 66 -4.72 2.42 -15.24
N ARG A 67 -5.41 2.77 -16.33
CA ARG A 67 -6.66 2.14 -16.76
C ARG A 67 -6.53 0.63 -16.97
N ILE A 68 -5.37 0.15 -17.41
CA ILE A 68 -5.11 -1.28 -17.58
C ILE A 68 -5.01 -1.98 -16.22
N ALA A 69 -4.34 -1.36 -15.25
CA ALA A 69 -4.25 -1.87 -13.89
C ALA A 69 -5.63 -1.91 -13.22
N THR A 70 -6.46 -0.88 -13.42
CA THR A 70 -7.86 -0.86 -12.94
C THR A 70 -8.68 -2.00 -13.57
N LEU A 71 -8.67 -2.12 -14.90
CA LEU A 71 -9.43 -3.17 -15.60
C LEU A 71 -8.98 -4.57 -15.18
N HIS A 72 -7.69 -4.77 -14.90
CA HIS A 72 -7.18 -6.03 -14.39
C HIS A 72 -7.71 -6.34 -12.99
N ALA A 73 -7.65 -5.37 -12.07
CA ALA A 73 -8.20 -5.52 -10.73
C ALA A 73 -9.70 -5.84 -10.78
N GLU A 74 -10.48 -5.10 -11.58
CA GLU A 74 -11.92 -5.32 -11.75
C GLU A 74 -12.23 -6.72 -12.30
N ARG A 75 -11.44 -7.20 -13.28
CA ARG A 75 -11.57 -8.57 -13.83
C ARG A 75 -11.26 -9.65 -12.79
N CYS A 76 -10.40 -9.36 -11.83
CA CYS A 76 -10.11 -10.23 -10.71
C CYS A 76 -11.12 -10.10 -9.57
N GLY A 77 -12.15 -9.26 -9.72
CA GLY A 77 -13.18 -9.02 -8.70
C GLY A 77 -12.80 -7.96 -7.67
N VAL A 78 -11.68 -7.26 -7.84
CA VAL A 78 -11.22 -6.15 -6.99
C VAL A 78 -11.72 -4.83 -7.56
N THR A 79 -12.68 -4.21 -6.89
CA THR A 79 -13.32 -2.96 -7.34
C THR A 79 -13.26 -1.90 -6.22
N GLN A 80 -13.67 -0.68 -6.55
CA GLN A 80 -13.82 0.43 -5.60
C GLN A 80 -12.58 0.69 -4.73
N VAL A 81 -11.38 0.56 -5.31
CA VAL A 81 -10.12 0.74 -4.56
C VAL A 81 -9.89 2.21 -4.23
N HIS A 82 -9.87 2.51 -2.93
CA HIS A 82 -9.57 3.83 -2.40
C HIS A 82 -8.70 3.72 -1.15
N TRP A 83 -8.05 4.82 -0.76
CA TRP A 83 -7.24 4.85 0.44
C TRP A 83 -7.34 6.19 1.15
N LYS A 84 -7.09 6.15 2.45
CA LYS A 84 -6.98 7.33 3.30
C LYS A 84 -5.71 7.21 4.14
N ARG A 85 -5.12 8.34 4.49
CA ARG A 85 -4.06 8.34 5.50
C ARG A 85 -4.68 7.92 6.83
N ALA A 86 -4.15 6.89 7.45
CA ALA A 86 -4.44 6.58 8.84
C ALA A 86 -3.79 7.69 9.66
N ILE A 87 -4.62 8.63 10.12
CA ILE A 87 -4.19 9.62 11.10
C ILE A 87 -4.10 8.83 12.40
N LEU A 88 -2.89 8.64 12.91
CA LEU A 88 -2.71 8.10 14.26
C LEU A 88 -3.21 9.19 15.19
N LEU A 89 -4.51 9.15 15.51
CA LEU A 89 -5.11 10.04 16.48
C LEU A 89 -4.64 9.55 17.84
N GLU A 90 -3.48 10.07 18.28
CA GLU A 90 -3.07 9.95 19.67
C GLU A 90 -4.11 10.72 20.50
N ALA A 91 -4.90 9.98 21.28
CA ALA A 91 -5.90 10.49 22.22
C ALA A 91 -5.31 10.53 23.64
#